data_AF-A0A9P5N194-F1
#
_entry.id   AF-A0A9P5N194-F1
#
_cell.length_a   1.000
_cell.length_b   1.000
_cell.length_c   1.000
_cell.angle_alpha   90.00
_cell.angle_beta   90.00
_cell.angle_gamma   90.00
#
_symmetry.space_group_name_H-M   'P 1'
#
loop_
_entity.id
_entity.type
_entity.pdbx_description
1 polymer ?
#
loop_
_entity_poly.entity_id
_entity_poly.type
_entity_poly.pdbx_seq_one_letter_code
_entity_poly.pdbx_strand_id
1 'polypeptide(L)'
;MVNYRDPAVVAQDTWAVSKISHAVAGLYFWEFFTTLDYEWSVIRGRREYRWTIWIYLTTRMATLIAMILCLIGVDVTAHYNCEVRVFHMFAYLVIAAASLLIVLRIVAIWKRKKIVTAIATGVWGINLTFLIQSIVHGEWSPTLSTCVLVNLHTAELSLIVLLSTDTILLHIMAIGLFRLGFHERSAFGVGRLLWRQGLIWLLVATIAEIVPVVFICLNLNEPFNLMFQIPSMVTLSIAATRIHRGLVDYTSGSTEQYDIAPSHSSQRSLIDVVA
;
A
#
# COMPACT_ATOMS: atom_id res chain seq x y z
N MET A 1 1.53 36.74 -6.82
CA MET A 1 1.71 35.44 -6.13
C MET A 1 0.34 34.99 -5.66
N VAL A 2 -0.04 33.74 -5.89
CA VAL A 2 -1.35 33.20 -5.46
C VAL A 2 -1.31 32.98 -3.94
N ASN A 3 -2.36 33.40 -3.22
CA ASN A 3 -2.50 33.11 -1.79
C ASN A 3 -3.22 31.77 -1.61
N TYR A 4 -2.47 30.71 -1.32
CA TYR A 4 -3.01 29.35 -1.12
C TYR A 4 -3.87 29.18 0.13
N ARG A 5 -3.90 30.19 1.01
CA ARG A 5 -4.74 30.23 2.22
C ARG A 5 -6.00 31.08 2.05
N ASP A 6 -6.24 31.62 0.86
CA ASP A 6 -7.49 32.30 0.55
C ASP A 6 -8.65 31.28 0.63
N PRO A 7 -9.74 31.55 1.38
CA PRO A 7 -10.88 30.64 1.48
C PRO A 7 -11.47 30.22 0.12
N ALA A 8 -11.39 31.08 -0.90
CA ALA A 8 -11.86 30.71 -2.25
C ALA A 8 -10.99 29.60 -2.88
N VAL A 9 -9.66 29.66 -2.69
CA VAL A 9 -8.71 28.66 -3.18
C VAL A 9 -8.86 27.36 -2.41
N VAL A 10 -8.97 27.43 -1.08
CA VAL A 10 -9.19 26.26 -0.22
C VAL A 10 -10.49 25.53 -0.58
N ALA A 11 -11.57 26.25 -0.87
CA ALA A 11 -12.83 25.64 -1.30
C ALA A 11 -12.68 24.91 -2.65
N GLN A 12 -11.95 25.50 -3.60
CA GLN A 12 -11.65 24.87 -4.88
C GLN A 12 -10.79 23.62 -4.73
N ASP A 13 -9.78 23.66 -3.86
CA ASP A 13 -8.89 22.53 -3.59
C ASP A 13 -9.65 21.37 -2.92
N THR A 14 -10.54 21.66 -1.96
CA THR A 14 -11.42 20.64 -1.34
C THR A 14 -12.31 19.96 -2.38
N TRP A 15 -12.84 20.72 -3.34
CA TRP A 15 -13.59 20.16 -4.47
C TRP A 15 -12.71 19.25 -5.34
N ALA A 16 -11.46 19.63 -5.60
CA ALA A 16 -10.51 18.81 -6.34
C ALA A 16 -10.19 17.49 -5.61
N VAL A 17 -10.01 17.52 -4.29
CA VAL A 17 -9.81 16.33 -3.45
C VAL A 17 -10.99 15.37 -3.61
N SER A 18 -12.24 15.85 -3.51
CA SER A 18 -13.42 15.00 -3.69
C SER A 18 -13.43 14.32 -5.07
N LYS A 19 -13.15 15.06 -6.15
CA LYS A 19 -13.11 14.49 -7.51
C LYS A 19 -12.02 13.43 -7.69
N ILE A 20 -10.84 13.66 -7.14
CA ILE A 20 -9.74 12.69 -7.19
C ILE A 20 -10.09 11.44 -6.38
N SER A 21 -10.65 11.59 -5.18
CA SER A 21 -11.09 10.47 -4.36
C SER A 21 -12.09 9.57 -5.10
N HIS A 22 -13.07 10.17 -5.80
CA HIS A 22 -14.02 9.43 -6.64
C HIS A 22 -13.35 8.70 -7.81
N ALA A 23 -12.43 9.35 -8.52
CA ALA A 23 -11.71 8.74 -9.62
C ALA A 23 -10.87 7.54 -9.16
N VAL A 24 -10.16 7.69 -8.05
CA VAL A 24 -9.34 6.63 -7.44
C VAL A 24 -10.21 5.48 -6.90
N ALA A 25 -11.38 5.78 -6.32
CA ALA A 25 -12.33 4.76 -5.90
C ALA A 25 -12.82 3.92 -7.07
N GLY A 26 -13.18 4.56 -8.19
CA GLY A 26 -13.57 3.86 -9.42
C GLY A 26 -12.45 2.95 -9.95
N LEU A 27 -11.21 3.45 -9.98
CA LEU A 27 -10.04 2.66 -10.36
C LEU A 27 -9.87 1.44 -9.44
N TYR A 28 -10.00 1.63 -8.13
CA TYR A 28 -9.86 0.55 -7.16
C TYR A 28 -10.98 -0.48 -7.28
N PHE A 29 -12.24 -0.06 -7.48
CA PHE A 29 -13.35 -0.99 -7.69
C PHE A 29 -13.14 -1.82 -8.96
N TRP A 30 -12.70 -1.19 -10.05
CA TRP A 30 -12.36 -1.92 -11.27
C TRP A 30 -11.25 -2.95 -11.03
N GLU A 31 -10.16 -2.56 -10.34
CA GLU A 31 -9.10 -3.48 -9.93
C GLU A 31 -9.63 -4.62 -9.06
N PHE A 32 -10.50 -4.33 -8.10
CA PHE A 32 -11.07 -5.31 -7.17
C PHE A 32 -11.90 -6.37 -7.91
N PHE A 33 -12.84 -5.94 -8.76
CA PHE A 33 -13.73 -6.86 -9.47
C PHE A 33 -13.01 -7.67 -10.54
N THR A 34 -12.07 -7.06 -11.29
CA THR A 34 -11.31 -7.79 -12.33
C THR A 34 -10.37 -8.85 -11.78
N THR A 35 -10.14 -8.86 -10.45
CA THR A 35 -9.18 -9.75 -9.81
C THR A 35 -9.80 -10.66 -8.76
N LEU A 36 -11.14 -10.70 -8.71
CA LEU A 36 -11.91 -11.50 -7.76
C LEU A 36 -11.79 -13.01 -8.02
N ASP A 37 -11.57 -13.40 -9.27
CA ASP A 37 -11.34 -14.80 -9.68
C ASP A 37 -10.17 -15.44 -8.94
N TYR A 38 -9.12 -14.66 -8.64
CA TYR A 38 -7.96 -15.14 -7.91
C TYR A 38 -8.35 -15.60 -6.50
N GLU A 39 -9.03 -14.75 -5.75
CA GLU A 39 -9.44 -15.03 -4.35
C GLU A 39 -10.43 -16.18 -4.31
N TRP A 40 -11.36 -16.20 -5.27
CA TRP A 40 -12.33 -17.27 -5.41
C TRP A 40 -11.68 -18.63 -5.72
N SER A 41 -10.59 -18.63 -6.50
CA SER A 41 -9.81 -19.84 -6.77
C SER A 41 -9.10 -20.39 -5.52
N VAL A 42 -8.64 -19.50 -4.64
CA VAL A 42 -8.02 -19.87 -3.35
C VAL A 42 -9.06 -20.44 -2.40
N ILE A 43 -10.22 -19.78 -2.26
CA ILE A 43 -11.31 -20.25 -1.38
C ILE A 43 -11.84 -21.62 -1.83
N ARG A 44 -11.89 -21.88 -3.15
CA ARG A 44 -12.25 -23.19 -3.71
C ARG A 44 -11.16 -24.27 -3.56
N GLY A 45 -10.03 -23.96 -2.91
CA GLY A 45 -8.96 -24.92 -2.66
C GLY A 45 -8.18 -25.33 -3.90
N ARG A 46 -8.22 -24.55 -5.00
CA ARG A 46 -7.47 -24.87 -6.23
C ARG A 46 -5.99 -24.52 -6.16
N ARG A 47 -5.52 -23.94 -5.05
CA ARG A 47 -4.15 -23.45 -4.86
C ARG A 47 -3.65 -23.81 -3.46
N GLU A 48 -2.34 -23.98 -3.33
CA GLU A 48 -1.68 -24.24 -2.04
C GLU A 48 -1.98 -23.13 -1.02
N TYR A 49 -2.36 -23.55 0.18
CA TYR A 49 -2.63 -22.63 1.27
C TYR A 49 -1.32 -22.12 1.88
N ARG A 50 -1.18 -20.79 1.98
CA ARG A 50 -0.03 -20.11 2.61
C ARG A 50 -0.54 -19.04 3.56
N TRP A 51 0.07 -18.90 4.73
CA TRP A 51 -0.44 -17.96 5.75
C TRP A 51 -0.45 -16.49 5.26
N THR A 52 0.47 -16.13 4.37
CA THR A 52 0.58 -14.80 3.77
C THR A 52 -0.66 -14.36 2.99
N ILE A 53 -1.53 -15.30 2.61
CA ILE A 53 -2.81 -15.01 1.96
C ILE A 53 -3.75 -14.20 2.85
N TRP A 54 -3.68 -14.36 4.18
CA TRP A 54 -4.53 -13.59 5.10
C TRP A 54 -4.16 -12.12 5.12
N ILE A 55 -2.85 -11.81 5.06
CA ILE A 55 -2.37 -10.43 4.96
C ILE A 55 -2.81 -9.84 3.62
N TYR A 56 -2.68 -10.60 2.54
CA TYR A 56 -3.14 -10.21 1.20
C TYR A 56 -4.65 -9.89 1.20
N LEU A 57 -5.48 -10.80 1.72
CA LEU A 57 -6.93 -10.63 1.74
C LEU A 57 -7.34 -9.47 2.65
N THR A 58 -6.68 -9.32 3.81
CA THR A 58 -6.90 -8.19 4.73
C THR A 58 -6.59 -6.88 4.03
N THR A 59 -5.46 -6.78 3.32
CA THR A 59 -5.09 -5.57 2.57
C THR A 59 -6.17 -5.19 1.56
N ARG A 60 -6.67 -6.15 0.77
CA ARG A 60 -7.70 -5.90 -0.23
C ARG A 60 -9.05 -5.52 0.37
N MET A 61 -9.54 -6.30 1.33
CA MET A 61 -10.85 -6.05 1.94
C MET A 61 -10.83 -4.74 2.74
N ALA A 62 -9.75 -4.46 3.47
CA ALA A 62 -9.59 -3.20 4.17
C ALA A 62 -9.54 -2.01 3.19
N THR A 63 -8.90 -2.15 2.02
CA THR A 63 -8.85 -1.05 1.03
C THR A 63 -10.23 -0.81 0.44
N LEU A 64 -11.01 -1.86 0.16
CA LEU A 64 -12.39 -1.72 -0.32
C LEU A 64 -13.26 -0.98 0.71
N ILE A 65 -13.20 -1.41 1.98
CA ILE A 65 -13.95 -0.77 3.07
C ILE A 65 -13.49 0.67 3.25
N ALA A 66 -12.18 0.93 3.25
CA ALA A 66 -11.63 2.29 3.38
C ALA A 66 -12.10 3.20 2.25
N MET A 67 -12.13 2.72 1.00
CA MET A 67 -12.61 3.51 -0.13
C MET A 67 -14.12 3.79 -0.06
N ILE A 68 -14.95 2.82 0.34
CA ILE A 68 -16.39 3.03 0.53
C ILE A 68 -16.63 4.07 1.64
N LEU A 69 -15.95 3.93 2.78
CA LEU A 69 -16.06 4.89 3.88
C LEU A 69 -15.51 6.27 3.48
N CYS A 70 -14.50 6.34 2.61
CA CYS A 70 -13.97 7.59 2.09
C CYS A 70 -15.01 8.33 1.24
N LEU A 71 -15.70 7.61 0.34
CA LEU A 71 -16.77 8.18 -0.48
C LEU A 71 -17.90 8.72 0.40
N ILE A 72 -18.34 7.93 1.39
CA ILE A 72 -19.33 8.39 2.37
C ILE A 72 -18.83 9.66 3.08
N GLY A 73 -17.57 9.70 3.49
CA GLY A 73 -16.99 10.85 4.18
C GLY A 73 -16.92 12.13 3.34
N VAL A 74 -16.72 12.03 2.02
CA VAL A 74 -16.66 13.20 1.12
C VAL A 74 -18.02 13.64 0.59
N ASP A 75 -19.03 12.76 0.59
CA ASP A 75 -20.37 13.04 0.03
C ASP A 75 -21.41 13.44 1.08
N VAL A 76 -21.20 13.13 2.36
CA VAL A 76 -22.15 13.48 3.42
C VAL A 76 -22.11 14.98 3.73
N THR A 77 -23.23 15.66 3.50
CA THR A 77 -23.41 17.10 3.77
C THR A 77 -24.26 17.38 5.03
N ALA A 78 -24.73 16.35 5.73
CA ALA A 78 -25.59 16.46 6.91
C ALA A 78 -24.82 16.11 8.19
N HIS A 79 -25.24 16.65 9.34
CA HIS A 79 -24.60 16.38 10.63
C HIS A 79 -24.62 14.88 10.96
N TYR A 80 -23.44 14.28 11.16
CA TYR A 80 -23.28 12.90 11.62
C TYR A 80 -22.28 12.85 12.79
N ASN A 81 -22.41 11.83 13.65
CA ASN A 81 -21.45 11.62 14.72
C ASN A 81 -20.09 11.28 14.11
N CYS A 82 -19.15 12.23 14.17
CA CYS A 82 -17.75 12.07 13.77
C CYS A 82 -16.99 11.10 14.69
N GLU A 83 -17.50 9.88 14.93
CA GLU A 83 -16.65 8.79 15.37
C GLU A 83 -15.75 8.36 14.19
N VAL A 84 -14.81 9.24 13.82
CA VAL A 84 -13.88 9.11 12.68
C VAL A 84 -12.87 7.98 12.90
N ARG A 85 -12.95 7.30 14.04
CA ARG A 85 -12.11 6.18 14.44
C ARG A 85 -12.25 5.01 13.49
N VAL A 86 -13.47 4.72 13.01
CA VAL A 86 -13.70 3.57 12.12
C VAL A 86 -13.13 3.82 10.72
N PHE A 87 -13.29 5.03 10.18
CA PHE A 87 -12.77 5.40 8.86
C PHE A 87 -11.24 5.28 8.78
N HIS A 88 -10.54 5.92 9.72
CA HIS A 88 -9.08 5.90 9.76
C HIS A 88 -8.52 4.53 10.11
N MET A 89 -9.22 3.74 10.91
CA MET A 89 -8.77 2.40 11.29
C MET A 89 -8.56 1.49 10.07
N PHE A 90 -9.51 1.47 9.12
CA PHE A 90 -9.35 0.66 7.92
C PHE A 90 -8.25 1.18 7.00
N ALA A 91 -8.13 2.49 6.82
CA ALA A 91 -7.04 3.09 6.04
C ALA A 91 -5.66 2.75 6.64
N TYR A 92 -5.50 2.86 7.96
CA TYR A 92 -4.27 2.47 8.65
C TYR A 92 -4.01 0.97 8.57
N LEU A 93 -5.04 0.13 8.62
CA LEU A 93 -4.91 -1.32 8.42
C LEU A 93 -4.41 -1.65 7.01
N VAL A 94 -4.87 -0.93 5.99
CA VAL A 94 -4.39 -1.07 4.60
C VAL A 94 -2.89 -0.81 4.54
N ILE A 95 -2.44 0.32 5.08
CA ILE A 95 -1.05 0.72 5.00
C ILE A 95 -0.18 -0.27 5.79
N ALA A 96 -0.55 -0.60 7.03
CA ALA A 96 0.18 -1.58 7.84
C ALA A 96 0.30 -2.95 7.15
N ALA A 97 -0.78 -3.44 6.53
CA ALA A 97 -0.80 -4.74 5.85
C ALA A 97 -0.04 -4.70 4.51
N ALA A 98 -0.17 -3.62 3.72
CA ALA A 98 0.58 -3.43 2.48
C ALA A 98 2.09 -3.34 2.75
N SER A 99 2.50 -2.56 3.75
CA SER A 99 3.90 -2.44 4.16
C SER A 99 4.45 -3.76 4.70
N LEU A 100 3.62 -4.57 5.39
CA LEU A 100 4.01 -5.92 5.80
C LEU A 100 4.25 -6.85 4.60
N LEU A 101 3.40 -6.82 3.56
CA LEU A 101 3.61 -7.59 2.33
C LEU A 101 4.94 -7.20 1.66
N ILE A 102 5.29 -5.91 1.68
CA ILE A 102 6.57 -5.41 1.18
C ILE A 102 7.73 -5.94 2.02
N VAL A 103 7.64 -5.89 3.35
CA VAL A 103 8.67 -6.44 4.26
C VAL A 103 8.89 -7.93 4.02
N LEU A 104 7.82 -8.73 3.91
CA LEU A 104 7.94 -10.16 3.60
C LEU A 104 8.71 -10.40 2.29
N ARG A 105 8.44 -9.58 1.27
CA ARG A 105 9.16 -9.66 -0.01
C ARG A 105 10.62 -9.23 0.12
N ILE A 106 10.93 -8.20 0.91
CA ILE A 106 12.31 -7.82 1.24
C ILE A 106 13.04 -9.01 1.88
N VAL A 107 12.45 -9.65 2.89
CA VAL A 107 13.06 -10.80 3.58
C VAL A 107 13.35 -11.95 2.60
N ALA A 108 12.44 -12.20 1.66
CA ALA A 108 12.61 -13.22 0.62
C ALA A 108 13.75 -12.89 -0.35
N ILE A 109 13.75 -11.67 -0.91
CA ILE A 109 14.76 -11.17 -1.85
C ILE A 109 16.17 -11.20 -1.24
N TRP A 110 16.28 -10.82 0.03
CA TRP A 110 17.55 -10.73 0.74
C TRP A 110 17.97 -12.05 1.41
N LYS A 111 17.29 -13.17 1.10
CA LYS A 111 17.59 -14.51 1.62
C LYS A 111 17.80 -14.52 3.14
N ARG A 112 16.93 -13.83 3.89
CA ARG A 112 16.97 -13.71 5.37
C ARG A 112 18.30 -13.19 5.94
N LYS A 113 19.02 -12.31 5.24
CA LYS A 113 20.16 -11.60 5.83
C LYS A 113 19.70 -10.82 7.07
N LYS A 114 20.26 -11.15 8.23
CA LYS A 114 19.81 -10.65 9.55
C LYS A 114 19.73 -9.12 9.61
N ILE A 115 20.74 -8.43 9.08
CA ILE A 115 20.79 -6.96 9.10
C ILE A 115 19.62 -6.34 8.33
N VAL A 116 19.42 -6.75 7.08
CA VAL A 116 18.35 -6.17 6.23
C VAL A 116 16.98 -6.55 6.74
N THR A 117 16.83 -7.77 7.24
CA THR A 117 15.58 -8.23 7.86
C THR A 117 15.25 -7.39 9.09
N ALA A 118 16.23 -7.18 10.00
CA ALA A 118 16.05 -6.37 11.20
C ALA A 118 15.71 -4.90 10.87
N ILE A 119 16.36 -4.32 9.87
CA ILE A 119 16.05 -2.96 9.40
C ILE A 119 14.61 -2.89 8.87
N ALA A 120 14.23 -3.79 7.97
CA ALA A 120 12.90 -3.76 7.35
C ALA A 120 11.77 -3.98 8.39
N THR A 121 11.94 -4.93 9.30
CA THR A 121 10.97 -5.16 10.38
C THR A 121 10.95 -4.00 11.38
N GLY A 122 12.10 -3.38 11.65
CA GLY A 122 12.19 -2.20 12.52
C GLY A 122 11.47 -0.99 11.93
N VAL A 123 11.68 -0.71 10.64
CA VAL A 123 11.00 0.37 9.91
C VAL A 123 9.48 0.16 9.91
N TRP A 124 9.02 -1.08 9.69
CA TRP A 124 7.60 -1.41 9.79
C TRP A 124 7.05 -1.29 11.21
N GLY A 125 7.82 -1.63 12.24
CA GLY A 125 7.42 -1.42 13.63
C GLY A 125 7.28 0.05 14.02
N ILE A 126 8.14 0.92 13.47
CA ILE A 126 8.00 2.38 13.60
C ILE A 126 6.68 2.82 12.95
N ASN A 127 6.44 2.41 11.70
CA ASN A 127 5.20 2.70 10.98
C ASN A 127 3.97 2.29 11.82
N LEU A 128 3.93 1.05 12.31
CA LEU A 128 2.83 0.55 13.14
C LEU A 128 2.63 1.38 14.42
N THR A 129 3.72 1.79 15.08
CA THR A 129 3.66 2.59 16.30
C THR A 129 3.01 3.94 16.05
N PHE A 130 3.42 4.63 14.97
CA PHE A 130 2.85 5.93 14.60
C PHE A 130 1.40 5.80 14.12
N LEU A 131 1.04 4.72 13.40
CA LEU A 131 -0.35 4.45 13.04
C LEU A 131 -1.25 4.32 14.26
N ILE A 132 -0.80 3.61 15.30
CA ILE A 132 -1.56 3.43 16.55
C ILE A 132 -1.70 4.77 17.29
N GLN A 133 -0.64 5.58 17.34
CA GLN A 133 -0.67 6.91 17.97
C GLN A 133 -1.55 7.91 17.20
N SER A 134 -1.62 7.76 15.87
CA SER A 134 -2.42 8.61 14.97
C SER A 134 -3.91 8.25 14.95
N ILE A 135 -4.36 7.31 15.79
CA ILE A 135 -5.79 7.09 16.04
C ILE A 135 -6.28 8.25 16.92
N VAL A 136 -6.54 9.38 16.30
CA VAL A 136 -7.01 10.61 16.97
C VAL A 136 -8.53 10.74 16.81
N HIS A 137 -9.16 11.43 17.76
CA HIS A 137 -10.56 11.80 17.69
C HIS A 137 -10.73 12.94 16.68
N GLY A 138 -11.75 12.86 15.82
CA GLY A 138 -12.18 13.99 15.01
C GLY A 138 -13.43 14.61 15.61
N GLU A 139 -13.59 15.92 15.46
CA GLU A 139 -14.75 16.67 15.92
C GLU A 139 -15.51 17.24 14.72
N TRP A 140 -16.84 17.29 14.81
CA TRP A 140 -17.66 17.92 13.78
C TRP A 140 -17.47 19.43 13.83
N SER A 141 -17.06 20.04 12.72
CA SER A 141 -17.00 21.50 12.60
C SER A 141 -18.31 22.03 11.99
N PRO A 142 -19.17 22.70 12.77
CA PRO A 142 -20.41 23.28 12.23
C PRO A 142 -20.13 24.39 11.21
N THR A 143 -18.95 25.02 11.26
CA THR A 143 -18.53 26.09 10.34
C THR A 143 -18.21 25.57 8.94
N LEU A 144 -17.57 24.39 8.86
CA LEU A 144 -17.15 23.77 7.60
C LEU A 144 -18.15 22.73 7.09
N SER A 145 -19.13 22.35 7.93
CA SER A 145 -20.06 21.24 7.65
C SER A 145 -19.34 19.93 7.32
N THR A 146 -18.19 19.69 7.96
CA THR A 146 -17.36 18.51 7.79
C THR A 146 -16.73 18.09 9.13
N CYS A 147 -16.29 16.83 9.24
CA CYS A 147 -15.46 16.39 10.35
C CYS A 147 -14.03 16.92 10.19
N VAL A 148 -13.49 17.55 11.22
CA VAL A 148 -12.11 18.01 11.27
C VAL A 148 -11.32 17.17 12.26
N LEU A 149 -10.04 16.91 11.97
CA LEU A 149 -9.16 16.16 12.86
C LEU A 149 -8.70 17.04 14.03
N VAL A 150 -8.85 16.56 15.27
CA VAL A 150 -8.28 17.23 16.44
C VAL A 150 -6.78 16.87 16.51
N ASN A 151 -5.92 17.83 16.87
CA ASN A 151 -4.45 17.69 16.89
C ASN A 151 -3.80 17.47 15.51
N LEU A 152 -3.97 18.46 14.62
CA LEU A 152 -3.34 18.49 13.28
C LEU A 152 -1.83 18.24 13.32
N HIS A 153 -1.11 18.80 14.29
CA HIS A 153 0.35 18.68 14.36
C HIS A 153 0.84 17.23 14.54
N THR A 154 0.16 16.44 15.39
CA THR A 154 0.52 15.03 15.59
C THR A 154 0.14 14.18 14.39
N ALA A 155 -0.96 14.52 13.71
CA ALA A 155 -1.39 13.84 12.49
C ALA A 155 -0.41 14.09 11.34
N GLU A 156 -0.03 15.35 11.08
CA GLU A 156 0.96 15.70 10.06
C GLU A 156 2.29 14.97 10.26
N LEU A 157 2.82 14.95 11.49
CA LEU A 157 4.06 14.22 11.79
C LEU A 157 3.91 12.72 11.53
N SER A 158 2.77 12.14 11.93
CA SER A 158 2.50 10.71 11.69
C SER A 158 2.42 10.39 10.20
N LEU A 159 1.83 11.27 9.40
CA LEU A 159 1.76 11.14 7.94
C LEU A 159 3.14 11.23 7.28
N ILE A 160 3.99 12.15 7.71
CA ILE A 160 5.38 12.27 7.21
C ILE A 160 6.17 11.01 7.54
N VAL A 161 6.07 10.50 8.77
CA VAL A 161 6.74 9.26 9.18
C VAL A 161 6.22 8.08 8.36
N LEU A 162 4.91 8.01 8.13
CA LEU A 162 4.29 6.93 7.34
C LEU A 162 4.84 6.88 5.91
N LEU A 163 4.72 7.98 5.18
CA LEU A 163 5.17 8.07 3.79
C LEU A 163 6.70 7.87 3.67
N SER A 164 7.47 8.40 4.61
CA SER A 164 8.93 8.22 4.61
C SER A 164 9.34 6.77 4.88
N THR A 165 8.71 6.08 5.84
CA THR A 165 8.99 4.67 6.13
C THR A 165 8.62 3.75 4.96
N ASP A 166 7.48 3.98 4.31
CA ASP A 166 7.07 3.21 3.13
C ASP A 166 7.99 3.47 1.93
N THR A 167 8.39 4.72 1.73
CA THR A 167 9.40 5.08 0.73
C THR A 167 10.72 4.33 1.00
N ILE A 168 11.19 4.28 2.25
CA ILE A 168 12.41 3.53 2.62
C ILE A 168 12.27 2.04 2.31
N LEU A 169 11.13 1.42 2.67
CA LEU A 169 10.87 0.00 2.39
C LEU A 169 10.87 -0.28 0.88
N LEU A 170 10.21 0.57 0.07
CA LEU A 170 10.20 0.46 -1.39
C LEU A 170 11.61 0.56 -1.97
N HIS A 171 12.47 1.46 -1.44
CA HIS A 171 13.87 1.58 -1.88
C HIS A 171 14.70 0.34 -1.51
N ILE A 172 14.59 -0.18 -0.28
CA ILE A 172 15.29 -1.40 0.13
C ILE A 172 14.89 -2.58 -0.77
N MET A 173 13.60 -2.67 -1.08
CA MET A 173 13.06 -3.68 -1.98
C MET A 173 13.57 -3.49 -3.41
N ALA A 174 13.62 -2.26 -3.92
CA ALA A 174 14.14 -1.95 -5.25
C ALA A 174 15.63 -2.30 -5.36
N ILE A 175 16.45 -1.91 -4.39
CA ILE A 175 17.89 -2.24 -4.35
C ILE A 175 18.09 -3.76 -4.32
N GLY A 176 17.32 -4.46 -3.47
CA GLY A 176 17.37 -5.91 -3.36
C GLY A 176 16.98 -6.59 -4.66
N LEU A 177 15.94 -6.07 -5.32
CA LEU A 177 15.55 -6.50 -6.66
C LEU A 177 16.74 -6.24 -7.59
N PHE A 178 17.12 -4.99 -7.90
CA PHE A 178 18.21 -4.61 -8.83
C PHE A 178 19.49 -5.46 -8.68
N ARG A 179 19.90 -5.75 -7.45
CA ARG A 179 21.02 -6.64 -7.15
C ARG A 179 20.85 -8.05 -7.72
N LEU A 180 19.70 -8.69 -7.50
CA LEU A 180 19.40 -10.03 -8.01
C LEU A 180 19.41 -10.07 -9.54
N GLY A 181 18.77 -9.11 -10.20
CA GLY A 181 18.68 -9.10 -11.67
C GLY A 181 19.99 -8.75 -12.37
N PHE A 182 20.90 -8.06 -11.70
CA PHE A 182 22.28 -7.91 -12.20
C PHE A 182 23.05 -9.23 -12.14
N HIS A 183 22.82 -10.04 -11.10
CA HIS A 183 23.48 -11.32 -10.90
C HIS A 183 22.90 -12.45 -11.77
N GLU A 184 21.59 -12.45 -12.02
CA GLU A 184 20.86 -13.50 -12.74
C GLU A 184 20.69 -13.25 -14.25
N ARG A 185 21.48 -12.35 -14.87
CA ARG A 185 21.46 -12.08 -16.33
C ARG A 185 21.60 -13.35 -17.21
N SER A 186 22.03 -14.48 -16.64
CA SER A 186 22.26 -15.78 -17.28
C SER A 186 21.03 -16.72 -17.34
N ALA A 187 20.00 -16.55 -16.50
CA ALA A 187 18.85 -17.47 -16.49
C ALA A 187 17.77 -17.05 -17.49
N PHE A 188 17.67 -17.77 -18.61
CA PHE A 188 16.74 -17.49 -19.71
C PHE A 188 15.25 -17.72 -19.32
N GLY A 189 14.40 -16.74 -19.63
CA GLY A 189 12.95 -16.94 -19.81
C GLY A 189 12.06 -16.35 -18.71
N VAL A 190 11.69 -17.17 -17.73
CA VAL A 190 10.51 -16.93 -16.87
C VAL A 190 10.79 -15.93 -15.74
N GLY A 191 11.95 -15.99 -15.09
CA GLY A 191 12.34 -15.05 -14.03
C GLY A 191 12.46 -13.59 -14.52
N ARG A 192 12.78 -13.39 -15.81
CA ARG A 192 12.90 -12.06 -16.44
C ARG A 192 11.54 -11.38 -16.63
N LEU A 193 10.48 -12.14 -16.89
CA LEU A 193 9.13 -11.58 -17.06
C LEU A 193 8.56 -11.12 -15.71
N LEU A 194 8.74 -11.92 -14.67
CA LEU A 194 8.36 -11.60 -13.29
C LEU A 194 9.15 -10.42 -12.74
N TRP A 195 10.43 -10.35 -13.07
CA TRP A 195 11.27 -9.20 -12.79
C TRP A 195 10.68 -7.92 -13.39
N ARG A 196 10.31 -7.96 -14.67
CA ARG A 196 9.81 -6.78 -15.38
C ARG A 196 8.45 -6.33 -14.84
N GLN A 197 7.52 -7.26 -14.63
CA GLN A 197 6.19 -6.93 -14.10
C GLN A 197 6.26 -6.44 -12.65
N GLY A 198 7.05 -7.11 -11.80
CA GLY A 198 7.24 -6.70 -10.40
C GLY A 198 7.99 -5.38 -10.25
N LEU A 199 8.91 -5.05 -11.17
CA LEU A 199 9.63 -3.78 -11.18
C LEU A 199 8.74 -2.62 -11.62
N ILE A 200 7.85 -2.81 -12.61
CA ILE A 200 6.91 -1.77 -13.05
C ILE A 200 6.02 -1.34 -11.88
N TRP A 201 5.38 -2.30 -11.19
CA TRP A 201 4.54 -1.98 -10.04
C TRP A 201 5.31 -1.36 -8.87
N LEU A 202 6.56 -1.77 -8.68
CA LEU A 202 7.43 -1.17 -7.67
C LEU A 202 7.73 0.30 -7.99
N LEU A 203 8.07 0.62 -9.24
CA LEU A 203 8.32 1.99 -9.68
C LEU A 203 7.06 2.86 -9.58
N VAL A 204 5.92 2.31 -9.99
CA VAL A 204 4.61 2.99 -9.88
C VAL A 204 4.32 3.33 -8.41
N ALA A 205 4.51 2.39 -7.48
CA ALA A 205 4.36 2.66 -6.06
C ALA A 205 5.33 3.73 -5.54
N THR A 206 6.62 3.65 -5.92
CA THR A 206 7.61 4.66 -5.49
C THR A 206 7.26 6.06 -5.98
N ILE A 207 6.82 6.21 -7.23
CA ILE A 207 6.42 7.51 -7.77
C ILE A 207 5.19 8.03 -7.02
N ALA A 208 4.20 7.16 -6.79
CA ALA A 208 2.97 7.54 -6.10
C ALA A 208 3.22 7.99 -4.65
N GLU A 209 4.21 7.42 -3.95
CA GLU A 209 4.62 7.79 -2.60
C GLU A 209 5.45 9.09 -2.52
N ILE A 210 6.25 9.39 -3.55
CA ILE A 210 7.06 10.62 -3.56
C ILE A 210 6.18 11.87 -3.68
N VAL A 211 5.09 11.80 -4.45
CA VAL A 211 4.18 12.94 -4.66
C VAL A 211 3.63 13.51 -3.34
N PRO A 212 2.93 12.75 -2.47
CA PRO A 212 2.39 13.29 -1.23
C PRO A 212 3.47 13.80 -0.27
N VAL A 213 4.67 13.20 -0.24
CA VAL A 213 5.78 13.70 0.59
C VAL A 213 6.15 15.13 0.20
N VAL A 214 6.28 15.40 -1.10
CA VAL A 214 6.61 16.76 -1.59
C VAL A 214 5.52 17.75 -1.20
N PHE A 215 4.24 17.38 -1.35
CA PHE A 215 3.13 18.28 -1.07
C PHE A 215 3.02 18.61 0.42
N ILE A 216 3.17 17.61 1.30
CA ILE A 216 3.19 17.82 2.75
C ILE A 216 4.38 18.68 3.18
N CYS A 217 5.56 18.50 2.57
CA CYS A 217 6.73 19.33 2.86
C CYS A 217 6.56 20.80 2.43
N LEU A 218 5.81 21.07 1.35
CA LEU A 218 5.52 22.44 0.90
C LEU A 218 4.51 23.14 1.80
N ASN A 219 3.63 22.39 2.47
CA ASN A 219 2.63 22.86 3.43
C ASN A 219 1.87 24.13 2.99
N LEU A 220 1.26 24.07 1.79
CA LEU A 220 0.55 25.21 1.21
C LEU A 220 -0.81 25.44 1.90
N ASN A 221 -1.62 24.38 1.98
CA ASN A 221 -2.88 24.31 2.72
C ASN A 221 -3.24 22.84 3.02
N GLU A 222 -4.26 22.63 3.86
CA GLU A 222 -4.65 21.30 4.33
C GLU A 222 -5.20 20.38 3.22
N PRO A 223 -6.16 20.79 2.36
CA PRO A 223 -6.63 19.94 1.27
C PRO A 223 -5.52 19.50 0.30
N PHE A 224 -4.58 20.39 -0.01
CA PHE A 224 -3.47 20.12 -0.94
C PHE A 224 -2.47 19.12 -0.35
N ASN A 225 -2.22 19.17 0.97
CA ASN A 225 -1.38 18.19 1.67
C ASN A 225 -2.00 16.77 1.66
N LEU A 226 -3.33 16.67 1.63
CA LEU A 226 -4.06 15.40 1.68
C LEU A 226 -4.44 14.85 0.29
N MET A 227 -4.45 15.70 -0.73
CA MET A 227 -4.94 15.39 -2.08
C MET A 227 -4.35 14.11 -2.68
N PHE A 228 -3.07 13.86 -2.45
CA PHE A 228 -2.36 12.70 -3.01
C PHE A 228 -2.24 11.50 -2.06
N GLN A 229 -2.75 11.60 -0.83
CA GLN A 229 -2.66 10.48 0.12
C GLN A 229 -3.53 9.29 -0.27
N ILE A 230 -4.79 9.52 -0.63
CA ILE A 230 -5.70 8.44 -1.08
C ILE A 230 -5.15 7.76 -2.34
N PRO A 231 -4.74 8.51 -3.40
CA PRO A 231 -4.04 7.91 -4.54
C PRO A 231 -2.80 7.08 -4.14
N SER A 232 -1.99 7.57 -3.20
CA SER A 232 -0.79 6.86 -2.74
C SER A 232 -1.14 5.54 -2.06
N MET A 233 -2.02 5.57 -1.06
CA MET A 233 -2.48 4.38 -0.33
C MET A 233 -3.05 3.32 -1.28
N VAL A 234 -3.93 3.72 -2.20
CA VAL A 234 -4.53 2.81 -3.18
C VAL A 234 -3.47 2.24 -4.10
N THR A 235 -2.56 3.06 -4.61
CA THR A 235 -1.48 2.60 -5.49
C THR A 235 -0.54 1.62 -4.78
N LEU A 236 -0.17 1.91 -3.52
CA LEU A 236 0.65 1.03 -2.68
C LEU A 236 -0.03 -0.32 -2.46
N SER A 237 -1.33 -0.32 -2.12
CA SER A 237 -2.15 -1.52 -1.95
C SER A 237 -2.22 -2.36 -3.23
N ILE A 238 -2.51 -1.74 -4.38
CA ILE A 238 -2.56 -2.41 -5.68
C ILE A 238 -1.18 -2.98 -6.04
N ALA A 239 -0.11 -2.20 -5.88
CA ALA A 239 1.23 -2.63 -6.20
C ALA A 239 1.65 -3.82 -5.33
N ALA A 240 1.49 -3.73 -4.00
CA ALA A 240 1.83 -4.79 -3.05
C ALA A 240 1.08 -6.09 -3.36
N THR A 241 -0.23 -6.00 -3.63
CA THR A 241 -1.08 -7.16 -3.92
C THR A 241 -0.84 -7.77 -5.30
N ARG A 242 -0.61 -6.96 -6.36
CA ARG A 242 -0.21 -7.43 -7.71
C ARG A 242 1.14 -8.13 -7.68
N ILE A 243 2.10 -7.54 -6.97
CA ILE A 243 3.43 -8.10 -6.76
C ILE A 243 3.35 -9.46 -6.03
N HIS A 244 2.55 -9.53 -4.96
CA HIS A 244 2.37 -10.76 -4.19
C HIS A 244 1.77 -11.88 -5.05
N ARG A 245 0.70 -11.60 -5.79
CA ARG A 245 0.06 -12.57 -6.70
C ARG A 245 1.03 -13.12 -7.74
N GLY A 246 1.78 -12.23 -8.40
CA GLY A 246 2.77 -12.64 -9.41
C GLY A 246 3.82 -13.60 -8.84
N LEU A 247 4.21 -13.43 -7.57
CA LEU A 247 5.14 -14.35 -6.92
C LEU A 247 4.49 -15.71 -6.60
N VAL A 248 3.25 -15.70 -6.10
CA VAL A 248 2.53 -16.95 -5.77
C VAL A 248 2.30 -17.77 -7.04
N ASP A 249 1.81 -17.15 -8.12
CA ASP A 249 1.60 -17.78 -9.42
C ASP A 249 2.88 -18.46 -9.94
N TYR A 250 4.02 -17.80 -9.79
CA TYR A 250 5.32 -18.36 -10.18
C TYR A 250 5.69 -19.59 -9.36
N THR A 251 5.54 -19.52 -8.04
CA THR A 251 5.90 -20.66 -7.19
C THR A 251 5.03 -21.88 -7.46
N SER A 252 3.71 -21.70 -7.63
CA SER A 252 2.81 -22.81 -7.95
C SER A 252 3.12 -23.46 -9.30
N GLY A 253 3.39 -22.65 -10.34
CA GLY A 253 3.81 -23.19 -11.64
C GLY A 253 5.17 -23.90 -11.60
N SER A 254 6.09 -23.44 -10.75
CA SER A 254 7.37 -24.11 -10.55
C SER A 254 7.26 -25.44 -9.82
N THR A 255 6.34 -25.56 -8.85
CA THR A 255 6.05 -26.83 -8.15
C THR A 255 5.49 -27.86 -9.13
N GLU A 256 4.51 -27.47 -9.94
CA GLU A 256 3.89 -28.34 -10.94
C GLU A 256 4.90 -28.83 -12.00
N GLN A 257 5.85 -27.97 -12.40
CA GLN A 257 6.94 -28.37 -13.31
C GLN A 257 7.99 -29.28 -12.64
N TYR A 258 8.24 -29.13 -11.33
CA TYR A 258 9.22 -29.93 -10.59
C TYR A 258 8.68 -31.32 -10.24
N ASP A 259 7.37 -31.48 -10.04
CA ASP A 259 6.74 -32.81 -9.91
C ASP A 259 6.89 -33.65 -11.19
N ILE A 260 7.26 -33.03 -12.32
CA ILE A 260 7.49 -33.68 -13.61
C ILE A 260 8.98 -33.98 -13.87
N ALA A 261 9.94 -33.42 -13.11
CA ALA A 261 11.39 -33.56 -13.38
C ALA A 261 12.27 -33.76 -12.12
N PRO A 262 13.24 -34.71 -12.11
CA PRO A 262 14.11 -34.96 -10.96
C PRO A 262 15.22 -33.90 -10.80
N SER A 263 15.02 -33.03 -9.81
CA SER A 263 15.96 -32.29 -8.95
C SER A 263 17.15 -31.48 -9.48
N HIS A 264 17.13 -30.17 -9.19
CA HIS A 264 18.33 -29.36 -8.92
C HIS A 264 18.11 -28.37 -7.75
N SER A 265 19.07 -28.34 -6.83
CA SER A 265 18.96 -27.93 -5.41
C SER A 265 19.05 -26.42 -5.09
N SER A 266 18.98 -25.51 -6.08
CA SER A 266 19.31 -24.09 -5.85
C SER A 266 18.11 -23.17 -5.52
N GLN A 267 16.86 -23.63 -5.71
CA GLN A 267 15.65 -22.78 -5.65
C GLN A 267 14.96 -22.70 -4.28
N ARG A 268 15.40 -23.48 -3.28
CA ARG A 268 14.72 -23.58 -1.96
C ARG A 268 14.64 -22.26 -1.17
N SER A 269 15.56 -21.32 -1.35
CA SER A 269 15.62 -20.13 -0.47
C SER A 269 14.52 -19.09 -0.69
N LEU A 270 13.82 -19.10 -1.83
CA LEU A 270 12.72 -18.18 -2.13
C LEU A 270 11.36 -18.70 -1.63
N ILE A 271 11.22 -20.03 -1.52
CA ILE A 271 9.96 -20.72 -1.19
C ILE A 271 9.70 -20.64 0.31
N ASP A 272 10.73 -20.84 1.15
CA ASP A 272 10.60 -20.91 2.61
C ASP A 272 10.22 -19.58 3.30
N VAL A 273 10.21 -18.45 2.59
CA VAL A 273 9.81 -17.14 3.15
C VAL A 273 8.33 -16.82 2.88
N VAL A 274 7.72 -17.48 1.90
CA VAL A 274 6.32 -17.27 1.51
C VAL A 274 5.40 -18.34 2.09
N ALA A 275 5.97 -19.51 2.46
CA ALA A 275 5.33 -20.54 3.28
C ALA A 275 5.18 -20.12 4.74
#